data_AF-A0A5B9YCR1-F1
#
_entry.id   AF-A0A5B9YCR1-F1
#
_cell.length_a   1.000
_cell.length_b   1.000
_cell.length_c   1.000
_cell.angle_alpha   90.00
_cell.angle_beta   90.00
_cell.angle_gamma   90.00
#
_symmetry.space_group_name_H-M   'P 1'
#
loop_
_entity.id
_entity.type
_entity.pdbx_description
1 polymer ?
#
loop_
_entity_poly.entity_id
_entity_poly.type
_entity_poly.pdbx_seq_one_letter_code
_entity_poly.pdbx_strand_id
1 'polypeptide(L)'
;MVRKNHITSTQEEVLQRAIDFLNCGEKPPGVTAKEHAKFKRETIKALGIKKCAVCGKWNYSGQFLNDKKPICCKCLKEDKCRCLECGEYEDVKDMLVDVERGKTLCRKCQEKIVEYNCDNGIKRVCIKCKKEYPLTEKYFSWNIRSNGYLRGVCRTCRGVQHREYNRKMSALNKVVDSI
;
A
#
# COMPACT_ATOMS: atom_id res chain seq x y z
N MET A 1 4.30 -25.97 6.21
CA MET A 1 5.30 -26.40 5.20
C MET A 1 4.74 -26.11 3.81
N VAL A 2 5.21 -25.05 3.15
CA VAL A 2 4.78 -24.70 1.78
C VAL A 2 5.62 -25.56 0.83
N ARG A 3 4.98 -26.40 0.02
CA ARG A 3 5.66 -27.19 -1.02
C ARG A 3 6.30 -26.22 -2.02
N LYS A 4 7.63 -26.14 -2.00
CA LYS A 4 8.38 -25.49 -3.09
C LYS A 4 8.28 -26.43 -4.29
N ASN A 5 7.42 -26.11 -5.25
CA ASN A 5 7.47 -26.76 -6.55
C ASN A 5 8.85 -26.47 -7.15
N HIS A 6 9.64 -27.50 -7.43
CA HIS A 6 10.92 -27.36 -8.14
C HIS A 6 10.60 -26.97 -9.59
N ILE A 7 10.77 -25.69 -9.89
CA ILE A 7 10.69 -25.15 -11.24
C ILE A 7 12.01 -25.48 -11.95
N THR A 8 11.98 -26.02 -13.16
CA THR A 8 13.19 -26.28 -13.95
C THR A 8 13.74 -24.96 -14.52
N SER A 9 15.05 -24.88 -14.81
CA SER A 9 15.67 -23.66 -15.37
C SER A 9 14.96 -23.13 -16.63
N THR A 10 14.47 -24.04 -17.47
CA THR A 10 13.67 -23.74 -18.66
C THR A 10 12.31 -23.11 -18.36
N GLN A 11 11.66 -23.48 -17.25
CA GLN A 11 10.39 -22.89 -16.83
C GLN A 11 10.58 -21.48 -16.24
N GLU A 12 11.69 -21.25 -15.54
CA GLU A 12 12.03 -19.91 -15.02
C GLU A 12 12.27 -18.90 -16.16
N GLU A 13 12.96 -19.31 -17.22
CA GLU A 13 13.19 -18.45 -18.40
C GLU A 13 11.89 -18.06 -19.11
N VAL A 14 10.96 -19.01 -19.26
CA VAL A 14 9.64 -18.77 -19.86
C VAL A 14 8.83 -17.79 -19.00
N LEU A 15 8.85 -17.96 -17.68
CA LEU A 15 8.21 -17.06 -16.73
C LEU A 15 8.80 -15.65 -16.80
N GLN A 16 10.13 -15.54 -16.87
CA GLN A 16 10.82 -14.25 -16.93
C GLN A 16 10.50 -13.50 -18.23
N ARG A 17 10.52 -14.17 -19.38
CA ARG A 17 10.12 -13.57 -20.67
C ARG A 17 8.67 -13.09 -20.66
N ALA A 18 7.76 -13.86 -20.05
CA ALA A 18 6.37 -13.46 -19.89
C ALA A 18 6.22 -12.21 -19.00
N ILE A 19 7.00 -12.12 -17.91
CA ILE A 19 7.05 -10.95 -17.04
C ILE A 19 7.57 -9.72 -17.79
N ASP A 20 8.65 -9.87 -18.55
CA ASP A 20 9.25 -8.78 -19.33
C ASP A 20 8.25 -8.26 -20.37
N PHE A 21 7.57 -9.17 -21.07
CA PHE A 21 6.48 -8.83 -21.99
C PHE A 21 5.32 -8.07 -21.29
N LEU A 22 4.89 -8.54 -20.11
CA LEU A 22 3.82 -7.88 -19.36
C LEU A 22 4.21 -6.46 -18.91
N ASN A 23 5.48 -6.25 -18.55
CA ASN A 23 6.02 -4.98 -18.07
C ASN A 23 6.41 -4.01 -19.21
N CYS A 24 6.76 -4.51 -20.40
CA CYS A 24 7.21 -3.72 -21.56
C CYS A 24 6.12 -2.76 -22.08
N GLY A 25 4.83 -3.05 -21.85
CA GLY A 25 3.72 -2.14 -22.16
C GLY A 25 3.39 -2.01 -23.65
N GLU A 26 4.35 -2.23 -24.54
CA GLU A 26 4.21 -2.15 -25.98
C GLU A 26 3.33 -3.25 -26.55
N LYS A 27 2.55 -2.90 -27.57
CA LYS A 27 1.69 -3.82 -28.31
C LYS A 27 2.48 -4.38 -29.49
N PRO A 28 2.47 -5.71 -29.74
CA PRO A 28 3.07 -6.27 -30.93
C PRO A 28 2.48 -5.66 -32.22
N PRO A 29 3.29 -5.47 -33.27
CA PRO A 29 2.80 -5.04 -34.57
C PRO A 29 1.78 -6.05 -35.12
N GLY A 30 0.72 -5.55 -35.76
CA GLY A 30 -0.33 -6.39 -36.35
C GLY A 30 -1.38 -6.97 -35.38
N VAL A 31 -1.22 -6.83 -34.07
CA VAL A 31 -2.21 -7.33 -33.07
C VAL A 31 -3.17 -6.21 -32.68
N THR A 32 -4.47 -6.43 -32.50
CA THR A 32 -5.37 -5.38 -32.00
C THR A 32 -5.17 -5.13 -30.49
N ALA A 33 -5.56 -3.96 -29.99
CA ALA A 33 -5.49 -3.68 -28.54
C ALA A 33 -6.34 -4.68 -27.72
N LYS A 34 -7.46 -5.14 -28.29
CA LYS A 34 -8.37 -6.10 -27.66
C LYS A 34 -7.75 -7.50 -27.55
N GLU A 35 -7.11 -7.97 -28.61
CA GLU A 35 -6.38 -9.24 -28.62
C GLU A 35 -5.19 -9.21 -27.66
N HIS A 36 -4.43 -8.11 -27.67
CA HIS A 36 -3.31 -7.93 -26.76
C HIS A 36 -3.76 -7.96 -25.28
N ALA A 37 -4.85 -7.27 -24.93
CA ALA A 37 -5.40 -7.29 -23.59
C ALA A 37 -5.97 -8.67 -23.18
N LYS A 38 -6.58 -9.40 -24.13
CA LYS A 38 -7.04 -10.78 -23.92
C LYS A 38 -5.86 -11.70 -23.60
N PHE A 39 -4.82 -11.67 -24.43
CA PHE A 39 -3.61 -12.44 -24.26
C PHE A 39 -2.95 -12.17 -22.90
N LYS A 40 -2.77 -10.90 -22.50
CA LYS A 40 -2.21 -10.56 -21.18
C LYS A 40 -2.98 -11.23 -20.03
N ARG A 41 -4.32 -11.16 -20.05
CA ARG A 41 -5.16 -11.76 -18.99
C ARG A 41 -5.04 -13.27 -18.91
N GLU A 42 -5.01 -13.93 -20.07
CA GLU A 42 -4.86 -15.39 -20.15
C GLU A 42 -3.48 -15.83 -19.64
N THR A 43 -2.42 -15.15 -20.06
CA THR A 43 -1.05 -15.38 -19.59
C THR A 43 -0.89 -15.17 -18.09
N ILE A 44 -1.45 -14.07 -17.54
CA ILE A 44 -1.46 -13.80 -16.09
C ILE A 44 -2.12 -14.95 -15.32
N LYS A 45 -3.29 -15.41 -15.80
CA LYS A 45 -4.06 -16.47 -15.15
C LYS A 45 -3.35 -17.82 -15.23
N ALA A 46 -2.81 -18.17 -16.40
CA ALA A 46 -2.14 -19.45 -16.64
C ALA A 46 -0.84 -19.58 -15.84
N LEU A 47 -0.06 -18.49 -15.74
CA LEU A 47 1.25 -18.49 -15.10
C LEU A 47 1.20 -18.11 -13.61
N GLY A 48 0.02 -17.77 -13.07
CA GLY A 48 -0.12 -17.34 -11.68
C GLY A 48 0.69 -16.08 -11.34
N ILE A 49 0.94 -15.24 -12.33
CA ILE A 49 1.72 -14.00 -12.18
C ILE A 49 0.85 -12.98 -11.46
N LYS A 50 1.41 -12.30 -10.45
CA LYS A 50 0.72 -11.28 -9.69
C LYS A 50 1.42 -9.94 -9.83
N LYS A 51 0.68 -8.84 -9.67
CA LYS A 51 1.25 -7.50 -9.70
C LYS A 51 1.77 -7.14 -8.31
N CYS A 52 3.01 -6.68 -8.24
CA CYS A 52 3.59 -6.18 -7.00
C CYS A 52 2.78 -4.99 -6.50
N ALA A 53 2.29 -5.07 -5.27
CA ALA A 53 1.53 -4.00 -4.62
C ALA A 53 2.37 -2.74 -4.42
N VAL A 54 3.71 -2.85 -4.38
CA VAL A 54 4.63 -1.72 -4.13
C VAL A 54 5.08 -1.06 -5.43
N CYS A 55 5.76 -1.80 -6.31
CA CYS A 55 6.31 -1.20 -7.55
C CYS A 55 5.36 -1.29 -8.74
N GLY A 56 4.22 -1.98 -8.62
CA GLY A 56 3.28 -2.18 -9.72
C GLY A 56 3.81 -3.08 -10.85
N LYS A 57 5.00 -3.70 -10.71
CA LYS A 57 5.53 -4.62 -11.72
C LYS A 57 4.92 -6.01 -11.55
N TRP A 58 4.70 -6.71 -12.66
CA TRP A 58 4.28 -8.11 -12.64
C TRP A 58 5.43 -9.00 -12.19
N ASN A 59 5.13 -10.02 -11.37
CA ASN A 59 6.10 -11.01 -10.91
C ASN A 59 5.41 -12.36 -10.63
N TYR A 60 6.14 -13.46 -10.45
CA TYR A 60 5.53 -14.78 -10.22
C TYR A 60 5.36 -15.10 -8.72
N SER A 61 4.35 -15.92 -8.39
CA SER A 61 3.90 -16.23 -7.01
C SER A 61 5.03 -16.61 -6.04
N GLY A 62 6.06 -17.32 -6.51
CA GLY A 62 7.23 -17.74 -5.72
C GLY A 62 8.17 -16.61 -5.27
N GLN A 63 8.07 -15.41 -5.83
CA GLN A 63 8.85 -14.22 -5.40
C GLN A 63 8.06 -13.27 -4.48
N PHE A 64 6.96 -13.73 -3.91
CA PHE A 64 6.11 -12.92 -3.04
C PHE A 64 6.03 -13.51 -1.63
N LEU A 65 6.06 -12.64 -0.63
CA LEU A 65 5.87 -13.04 0.77
C LEU A 65 4.41 -13.41 1.12
N ASN A 66 3.44 -12.91 0.36
CA ASN A 66 2.03 -13.07 0.69
C ASN A 66 1.17 -13.16 -0.56
N ASP A 67 0.38 -14.24 -0.65
CA ASP A 67 -0.51 -14.50 -1.77
C ASP A 67 -1.68 -13.52 -1.87
N LYS A 68 -2.09 -12.92 -0.75
CA LYS A 68 -3.16 -11.92 -0.71
C LYS A 68 -2.68 -10.57 -1.22
N LYS A 69 -1.39 -10.22 -1.02
CA LYS A 69 -0.77 -8.92 -1.38
C LYS A 69 0.67 -9.11 -1.80
N PRO A 70 0.90 -9.31 -3.11
CA PRO A 70 2.21 -9.68 -3.61
C PRO A 70 3.18 -8.50 -3.46
N ILE A 71 4.19 -8.58 -2.58
CA ILE A 71 5.34 -7.64 -2.57
C ILE A 71 6.54 -8.37 -3.15
N CYS A 72 7.09 -7.89 -4.28
CA CYS A 72 8.16 -8.60 -4.95
C CYS A 72 9.46 -8.57 -4.15
N CYS A 73 10.26 -9.63 -4.28
CA CYS A 73 11.55 -9.76 -3.59
C CYS A 73 12.51 -8.56 -3.79
N LYS A 74 12.44 -7.83 -4.92
CA LYS A 74 13.27 -6.62 -5.13
C LYS A 74 12.86 -5.47 -4.21
N CYS A 75 11.56 -5.14 -4.16
CA CYS A 75 11.06 -4.10 -3.24
C CYS A 75 11.27 -4.45 -1.77
N LEU A 76 11.33 -5.74 -1.45
CA LEU A 76 11.61 -6.21 -0.10
C LEU A 76 13.10 -6.17 0.26
N LYS A 77 14.01 -6.51 -0.68
CA LYS A 77 15.46 -6.51 -0.42
C LYS A 77 16.06 -5.11 -0.36
N GLU A 78 15.47 -4.16 -1.07
CA GLU A 78 15.99 -2.80 -1.14
C GLU A 78 15.39 -1.88 -0.08
N ASP A 79 14.44 -2.36 0.73
CA ASP A 79 13.66 -1.56 1.70
C ASP A 79 13.12 -0.25 1.09
N LYS A 80 12.86 -0.23 -0.22
CA LYS A 80 12.46 0.97 -0.97
C LYS A 80 11.08 0.81 -1.59
N CYS A 81 10.28 1.86 -1.43
CA CYS A 81 8.93 1.96 -1.97
C CYS A 81 8.81 3.19 -2.87
N ARG A 82 7.99 3.06 -3.92
CA ARG A 82 7.66 4.18 -4.81
C ARG A 82 6.54 5.01 -4.19
N CYS A 83 6.65 6.34 -4.12
CA CYS A 83 5.56 7.22 -3.67
C CYS A 83 4.42 7.24 -4.70
N LEU A 84 3.18 7.18 -4.23
CA LEU A 84 1.99 7.24 -5.10
C LEU A 84 1.81 8.61 -5.76
N GLU A 85 2.18 9.69 -5.06
CA GLU A 85 1.98 11.07 -5.53
C GLU A 85 3.07 11.52 -6.49
N CYS A 86 4.35 11.46 -6.08
CA CYS A 86 5.46 11.94 -6.92
C CYS A 86 6.14 10.85 -7.75
N GLY A 87 5.91 9.58 -7.46
CA GLY A 87 6.55 8.48 -8.17
C GLY A 87 8.03 8.24 -7.83
N GLU A 88 8.64 9.02 -6.93
CA GLU A 88 10.01 8.84 -6.44
C GLU A 88 10.13 7.61 -5.53
N TYR A 89 11.32 7.01 -5.45
CA TYR A 89 11.61 5.89 -4.54
C TYR A 89 12.27 6.39 -3.26
N GLU A 90 11.76 5.97 -2.11
CA GLU A 90 12.33 6.25 -0.78
C GLU A 90 12.31 4.99 0.08
N ASP A 91 13.09 5.02 1.16
CA ASP A 91 13.12 3.93 2.13
C ASP A 91 11.74 3.79 2.81
N VAL A 92 11.23 2.55 2.95
CA VAL A 92 9.89 2.24 3.47
C VAL A 92 9.66 2.83 4.86
N LYS A 93 10.71 2.85 5.69
CA LYS A 93 10.69 3.39 7.06
C LYS A 93 10.31 4.88 7.12
N ASP A 94 10.58 5.62 6.05
CA ASP A 94 10.35 7.07 5.95
C ASP A 94 9.03 7.39 5.22
N MET A 95 8.27 6.36 4.85
CA MET A 95 7.01 6.51 4.12
C MET A 95 5.79 6.19 4.98
N LEU A 96 4.68 6.87 4.68
CA LEU A 96 3.37 6.45 5.13
C LEU A 96 2.89 5.31 4.22
N VAL A 97 2.72 4.12 4.78
CA VAL A 97 2.42 2.90 4.01
C VAL A 97 1.09 2.29 4.43
N ASP A 98 0.28 1.93 3.44
CA ASP A 98 -0.83 0.99 3.57
C ASP A 98 -0.51 -0.25 2.74
N VAL A 99 0.15 -1.20 3.43
CA VAL A 99 0.52 -2.52 2.90
C VAL A 99 -0.71 -3.23 2.33
N GLU A 100 -1.88 -2.97 2.91
CA GLU A 100 -3.10 -3.63 2.48
C GLU A 100 -3.58 -3.19 1.09
N ARG A 101 -3.23 -2.02 0.63
CA ARG A 101 -3.68 -1.49 -0.66
C ARG A 101 -2.53 -1.18 -1.60
N GLY A 102 -1.29 -1.47 -1.18
CA GLY A 102 -0.11 -1.09 -1.95
C GLY A 102 0.02 0.42 -2.11
N LYS A 103 -0.47 1.19 -1.13
CA LYS A 103 -0.40 2.65 -1.17
C LYS A 103 0.73 3.13 -0.28
N THR A 104 1.46 4.11 -0.77
CA THR A 104 2.70 4.62 -0.17
C THR A 104 2.75 6.13 -0.42
N LEU A 105 3.17 6.91 0.58
CA LEU A 105 3.30 8.35 0.48
C LEU A 105 4.59 8.81 1.17
N CYS A 106 5.49 9.43 0.41
CA CYS A 106 6.78 9.91 0.93
C CYS A 106 6.61 11.11 1.87
N ARG A 107 7.64 11.40 2.68
CA ARG A 107 7.62 12.50 3.64
C ARG A 107 7.52 13.87 2.96
N LYS A 108 8.21 14.08 1.84
CA LYS A 108 8.13 15.33 1.06
C LYS A 108 6.71 15.62 0.57
N CYS A 109 6.01 14.60 0.07
CA CYS A 109 4.61 14.76 -0.36
C CYS A 109 3.69 15.02 0.83
N GLN A 110 3.95 14.41 1.99
CA GLN A 110 3.21 14.72 3.23
C GLN A 110 3.36 16.20 3.60
N GLU A 111 4.57 16.74 3.56
CA GLU A 111 4.86 18.15 3.86
C GLU A 111 4.16 19.10 2.89
N LYS A 112 4.27 18.86 1.58
CA LYS A 112 3.57 19.65 0.55
C LYS A 112 2.05 19.69 0.74
N ILE A 113 1.44 18.56 1.13
CA ILE A 113 -0.01 18.51 1.41
C ILE A 113 -0.36 19.39 2.61
N VAL A 114 0.46 19.37 3.67
CA VAL A 114 0.22 20.17 4.87
C VAL A 114 0.41 21.65 4.59
N GLU A 115 1.47 22.03 3.86
CA GLU A 115 1.73 23.40 3.41
C GLU A 115 0.56 23.92 2.56
N TYR A 116 0.17 23.17 1.53
CA TYR A 116 -0.98 23.53 0.69
C TYR A 116 -2.25 23.74 1.51
N ASN A 117 -2.55 22.84 2.47
CA ASN A 117 -3.71 23.00 3.34
C ASN A 117 -3.62 24.23 4.24
N CYS A 118 -2.41 24.58 4.71
CA CYS A 118 -2.17 25.74 5.55
C CYS A 118 -2.35 27.05 4.76
N ASP A 119 -1.68 27.15 3.60
CA ASP A 119 -1.69 28.34 2.75
C ASP A 119 -3.09 28.65 2.20
N ASN A 120 -3.87 27.62 1.91
CA ASN A 120 -5.24 27.77 1.42
C ASN A 120 -6.28 27.81 2.55
N GLY A 121 -5.86 27.83 3.81
CA GLY A 121 -6.77 27.89 4.95
C GLY A 121 -7.75 26.72 5.02
N ILE A 122 -7.39 25.54 4.50
CA ILE A 122 -8.25 24.37 4.44
C ILE A 122 -8.51 23.87 5.85
N LYS A 123 -9.78 23.85 6.24
CA LYS A 123 -10.24 23.37 7.54
C LYS A 123 -11.04 22.08 7.40
N ARG A 124 -11.15 21.35 8.51
CA ARG A 124 -11.98 20.15 8.61
C ARG A 124 -12.67 20.10 9.97
N VAL A 125 -13.94 19.74 9.95
CA VAL A 125 -14.72 19.48 11.16
C VAL A 125 -14.42 18.09 11.69
N CYS A 126 -14.04 17.99 12.97
CA CYS A 126 -13.86 16.70 13.62
C CYS A 126 -15.20 15.98 13.74
N ILE A 127 -15.29 14.75 13.24
CA ILE A 127 -16.56 14.00 13.24
C ILE A 127 -17.09 13.69 14.65
N LYS A 128 -16.22 13.69 15.67
CA LYS A 128 -16.54 13.40 17.07
C LYS A 128 -16.91 14.64 17.87
N CYS A 129 -15.98 15.57 18.06
CA CYS A 129 -16.22 16.76 18.88
C CYS A 129 -16.90 17.90 18.11
N LYS A 130 -17.13 17.76 16.79
CA LYS A 130 -17.79 18.75 15.92
C LYS A 130 -17.09 20.13 15.86
N LYS A 131 -15.89 20.26 16.42
CA LYS A 131 -15.06 21.47 16.31
C LYS A 131 -14.32 21.49 14.98
N GLU A 132 -14.17 22.69 14.43
CA GLU A 132 -13.40 22.96 13.22
C GLU A 132 -11.93 23.17 13.55
N TYR A 133 -11.04 22.55 12.76
CA TYR A 133 -9.59 22.68 12.91
C TYR A 133 -8.92 22.84 11.55
N PRO A 134 -7.76 23.53 11.47
CA PRO A 134 -6.91 23.48 10.29
C PRO A 134 -6.58 22.03 9.91
N LEU A 135 -6.63 21.69 8.62
CA LEU A 135 -6.36 20.36 8.10
C LEU A 135 -4.84 20.09 8.03
N THR A 136 -4.20 20.12 9.20
CA THR A 136 -2.75 19.92 9.35
C THR A 136 -2.45 18.73 10.26
N GLU A 137 -1.21 18.25 10.22
CA GLU A 137 -0.79 17.11 11.05
C GLU A 137 -0.82 17.40 12.55
N LYS A 138 -0.84 18.68 12.96
CA LYS A 138 -1.00 19.10 14.36
C LYS A 138 -2.35 18.66 14.94
N TYR A 139 -3.42 18.77 14.17
CA TYR A 139 -4.78 18.49 14.63
C TYR A 139 -5.29 17.12 14.20
N PHE A 140 -4.82 16.59 13.07
CA PHE A 140 -5.25 15.30 12.52
C PHE A 140 -4.05 14.37 12.33
N SER A 141 -4.26 13.06 12.52
CA SER A 141 -3.21 12.07 12.21
C SER A 141 -3.27 11.67 10.74
N TRP A 142 -2.11 11.35 10.17
CA TRP A 142 -2.00 10.73 8.85
C TRP A 142 -2.80 9.42 8.77
N ASN A 143 -3.42 9.23 7.62
CA ASN A 143 -4.09 8.01 7.19
C ASN A 143 -4.21 8.03 5.67
N ILE A 144 -3.40 7.20 5.02
CA ILE A 144 -3.37 7.08 3.56
C ILE A 144 -4.68 6.53 2.96
N ARG A 145 -5.57 5.99 3.79
CA ARG A 145 -6.91 5.56 3.38
C ARG A 145 -7.94 6.69 3.41
N SER A 146 -7.64 7.80 4.08
CA SER A 146 -8.56 8.92 4.20
C SER A 146 -8.46 9.82 2.97
N ASN A 147 -9.60 10.41 2.57
CA ASN A 147 -9.62 11.42 1.52
C ASN A 147 -8.81 12.64 1.97
N GLY A 148 -7.76 13.00 1.24
CA GLY A 148 -6.78 14.02 1.63
C GLY A 148 -5.77 13.57 2.70
N TYR A 149 -5.50 12.27 2.83
CA TYR A 149 -4.39 11.69 3.61
C TYR A 149 -4.37 11.94 5.14
N LEU A 150 -5.29 12.73 5.68
CA LEU A 150 -5.48 12.99 7.11
C LEU A 150 -6.82 12.43 7.58
N ARG A 151 -6.88 11.94 8.83
CA ARG A 151 -8.11 11.39 9.42
C ARG A 151 -9.19 12.45 9.61
N GLY A 152 -10.45 12.02 9.71
CA GLY A 152 -11.60 12.88 10.06
C GLY A 152 -11.80 13.11 11.56
N VAL A 153 -11.03 12.42 12.41
CA VAL A 153 -11.08 12.56 13.88
C VAL A 153 -9.84 13.31 14.34
N CYS A 154 -10.01 14.36 15.14
CA CYS A 154 -8.88 15.11 15.70
C CYS A 154 -8.07 14.28 16.70
N ARG A 155 -6.79 14.61 16.86
CA ARG A 155 -5.85 13.91 17.74
C ARG A 155 -6.33 13.85 19.18
N THR A 156 -6.96 14.92 19.68
CA THR A 156 -7.52 14.95 21.04
C THR A 156 -8.60 13.88 21.23
N CYS A 157 -9.58 13.82 20.33
CA CYS A 157 -10.63 12.81 20.37
C CYS A 157 -10.08 11.38 20.23
N ARG A 158 -9.04 11.21 19.40
CA ARG A 158 -8.36 9.92 19.24
C ARG A 158 -7.63 9.49 20.52
N GLY A 159 -6.97 10.42 21.20
CA GLY A 159 -6.29 10.16 22.47
C GLY A 159 -7.24 9.75 23.60
N VAL A 160 -8.47 10.28 23.61
CA VAL A 160 -9.51 9.84 24.55
C VAL A 160 -9.92 8.40 24.26
N GLN A 161 -10.18 8.04 23.00
CA GLN A 161 -10.55 6.66 22.62
C GLN A 161 -9.49 5.63 23.02
N HIS A 162 -8.21 5.93 22.80
CA HIS A 162 -7.14 5.01 23.17
C HIS A 162 -7.11 4.77 24.69
N ARG A 163 -7.30 5.83 25.49
CA ARG A 163 -7.35 5.70 26.95
C ARG A 163 -8.55 4.87 27.41
N GLU A 164 -9.73 5.09 26.84
CA GLU A 164 -10.92 4.30 27.17
C GLU A 164 -10.78 2.83 26.76
N TYR A 165 -10.27 2.56 25.55
CA TYR A 165 -10.00 1.20 25.08
C TYR A 165 -9.01 0.47 25.99
N ASN A 166 -7.89 1.11 26.34
CA ASN A 166 -6.89 0.53 27.23
C ASN A 166 -7.45 0.26 28.65
N ARG A 167 -8.31 1.16 29.17
CA ARG A 167 -9.01 0.92 30.45
C ARG A 167 -9.93 -0.30 30.38
N LYS A 168 -10.71 -0.45 29.31
CA LYS A 168 -11.60 -1.62 29.12
C LYS A 168 -10.80 -2.92 28.99
N MET A 169 -9.73 -2.93 28.21
CA MET A 169 -8.87 -4.12 28.06
C MET A 169 -8.17 -4.49 29.37
N SER A 170 -7.69 -3.50 30.13
CA SER A 170 -7.09 -3.75 31.45
C SER A 170 -8.10 -4.33 32.45
N ALA A 171 -9.35 -3.85 32.45
CA ALA A 171 -10.41 -4.42 33.27
C ALA A 171 -10.75 -5.86 32.85
N LEU A 172 -10.81 -6.14 31.54
CA LEU A 172 -11.09 -7.48 31.02
C LEU A 172 -9.97 -8.46 31.38
N ASN A 173 -8.70 -8.08 31.19
CA ASN A 173 -7.56 -8.94 31.51
C ASN A 173 -7.52 -9.30 33.00
N LYS A 174 -7.85 -8.35 33.90
CA LYS A 174 -7.96 -8.65 35.33
C LYS A 174 -9.01 -9.72 35.64
N VAL A 175 -10.12 -9.74 34.90
CA VAL A 175 -11.15 -10.78 35.04
C VAL A 175 -10.64 -12.12 34.53
N VAL A 176 -9.96 -12.14 33.38
CA VAL A 176 -9.37 -13.37 32.81
C VAL A 176 -8.29 -13.94 33.72
N ASP A 177 -7.43 -13.12 34.29
CA ASP A 177 -6.36 -13.54 35.21
C ASP A 177 -6.88 -14.05 36.56
N SER A 178 -8.17 -13.85 36.85
CA SER A 178 -8.83 -14.31 38.09
C SER A 178 -9.61 -15.63 37.93
N ILE A 179 -9.59 -16.23 36.73
CA ILE A 179 -10.22 -17.52 36.40
C ILE A 179 -9.14 -18.59 36.30
#